data_AF-A0A4R5VCZ0-F1
#
_entry.id   AF-A0A4R5VCZ0-F1
#
_cell.length_a   1.000
_cell.length_b   1.000
_cell.length_c   1.000
_cell.angle_alpha   90.00
_cell.angle_beta   90.00
_cell.angle_gamma   90.00
#
_symmetry.space_group_name_H-M   'P 1'
#
loop_
_entity.id
_entity.type
_entity.pdbx_description
1 polymer ?
#
loop_
_entity_poly.entity_id
_entity_poly.type
_entity_poly.pdbx_seq_one_letter_code
_entity_poly.pdbx_strand_id
1 'polypeptide(L)'
;MKKLLITTILLAAIQFASFAQKKQKLFNGKNLDGWVIYGTEKWYVEDGLLVSESGPDKGYGYLGTEEDFDDFEITLEFKQEANGNSGVFIRSTVDGTKVSGWQVEVAPPGSNTGGIYESYGRGWLIQPEPEKDEALKFGEWNKMRIVVKGDNVTSYLNGVEMVNFSDPKIGEGKGGILLQIHDGGGIKVYWRNIVLKKL
;
A
#
# COMPACT_ATOMS: atom_id res chain seq x y z
N MET A 1 59.28 28.86 -39.60
CA MET A 1 57.88 29.13 -39.18
C MET A 1 57.17 27.78 -38.99
N LYS A 2 57.13 27.25 -37.76
CA LYS A 2 56.48 25.97 -37.45
C LYS A 2 55.06 26.26 -36.97
N LYS A 3 54.03 25.84 -37.73
CA LYS A 3 52.62 25.94 -37.32
C LYS A 3 52.30 24.74 -36.42
N LEU A 4 51.94 25.01 -35.17
CA LEU A 4 51.49 24.03 -34.20
C LEU A 4 49.99 23.82 -34.40
N LEU A 5 49.58 22.61 -34.80
CA LEU A 5 48.17 22.22 -34.88
C LEU A 5 47.70 21.88 -33.47
N ILE A 6 46.80 22.68 -32.90
CA ILE A 6 46.13 22.38 -31.63
C ILE A 6 44.84 21.63 -31.97
N THR A 7 44.88 20.30 -31.84
CA THR A 7 43.69 19.46 -31.92
C THR A 7 42.91 19.62 -30.63
N THR A 8 41.81 20.39 -30.68
CA THR A 8 40.90 20.54 -29.54
C THR A 8 39.97 19.34 -29.53
N ILE A 9 40.23 18.37 -28.65
CA ILE A 9 39.31 17.26 -28.38
C ILE A 9 38.15 17.83 -27.56
N LEU A 10 37.00 18.00 -28.20
CA LEU A 10 35.76 18.40 -27.55
C LEU A 10 35.22 17.19 -26.77
N LEU A 11 35.46 17.14 -25.46
CA LEU A 11 34.89 16.13 -24.57
C LEU A 11 33.39 16.45 -24.40
N ALA A 12 32.52 15.76 -25.14
CA ALA A 12 31.08 15.84 -24.93
C ALA A 12 30.74 15.12 -23.61
N ALA A 13 30.55 15.89 -22.54
CA ALA A 13 30.01 15.39 -21.29
C ALA A 13 28.54 15.04 -21.48
N ILE A 14 28.25 13.75 -21.68
CA ILE A 14 26.89 13.21 -21.65
C ILE A 14 26.44 13.28 -20.19
N GLN A 15 25.68 14.31 -19.84
CA GLN A 15 24.99 14.38 -18.55
C GLN A 15 23.83 13.39 -18.58
N PHE A 16 24.04 12.20 -18.02
CA PHE A 16 22.93 11.35 -17.61
C PHE A 16 22.23 12.01 -16.43
N ALA A 17 21.16 12.76 -16.71
CA ALA A 17 20.23 13.18 -15.68
C ALA A 17 19.56 11.90 -15.13
N SER A 18 19.98 11.48 -13.94
CA SER A 18 19.25 10.52 -13.12
C SER A 18 17.88 11.12 -12.82
N PHE A 19 16.83 10.64 -13.50
CA PHE A 19 15.46 10.93 -13.12
C PHE A 19 15.18 10.18 -11.81
N ALA A 20 15.42 10.84 -10.68
CA ALA A 20 14.97 10.34 -9.39
C ALA A 20 13.45 10.21 -9.43
N GLN A 21 12.95 8.99 -9.31
CA GLN A 21 11.53 8.68 -9.35
C GLN A 21 10.81 9.42 -8.21
N LYS A 22 9.82 10.26 -8.57
CA LYS A 22 9.17 11.18 -7.64
C LYS A 22 8.28 10.41 -6.66
N LYS A 23 8.44 10.67 -5.36
CA LYS A 23 7.50 10.21 -4.33
C LYS A 23 6.24 11.08 -4.35
N GLN A 24 5.08 10.43 -4.26
CA GLN A 24 3.76 11.04 -4.19
C GLN A 24 3.14 10.74 -2.83
N LYS A 25 2.62 11.76 -2.15
CA LYS A 25 1.75 11.55 -0.98
C LYS A 25 0.36 11.22 -1.50
N LEU A 26 -0.17 10.06 -1.16
CA LEU A 26 -1.54 9.69 -1.53
C LEU A 26 -2.57 10.32 -0.58
N PHE A 27 -2.20 10.53 0.68
CA PHE A 27 -3.02 11.25 1.65
C PHE A 27 -2.43 12.62 1.96
N ASN A 28 -3.26 13.65 1.89
CA ASN A 28 -2.83 15.04 2.03
C ASN A 28 -2.88 15.58 3.48
N GLY A 29 -3.41 14.80 4.43
CA GLY A 29 -3.50 15.18 5.84
C GLY A 29 -4.62 16.17 6.17
N LYS A 30 -5.55 16.43 5.24
CA LYS A 30 -6.61 17.44 5.40
C LYS A 30 -7.99 16.93 5.04
N ASN A 31 -8.11 16.20 3.94
CA ASN A 31 -9.37 15.65 3.44
C ASN A 31 -9.09 14.37 2.62
N LEU A 32 -10.12 13.84 1.97
CA LEU A 32 -10.05 12.61 1.17
C LEU A 32 -9.95 12.89 -0.34
N ASP A 33 -9.49 14.07 -0.77
CA ASP A 33 -9.29 14.36 -2.19
C ASP A 33 -8.35 13.31 -2.82
N GLY A 34 -8.73 12.75 -3.97
CA GLY A 34 -8.03 11.65 -4.63
C GLY A 34 -8.43 10.24 -4.16
N TRP A 35 -9.44 10.15 -3.29
CA TRP A 35 -9.99 8.89 -2.78
C TRP A 35 -11.50 8.76 -3.00
N VAL A 36 -11.94 7.53 -3.21
CA VAL A 36 -13.35 7.14 -3.38
C VAL A 36 -13.75 6.21 -2.23
N ILE A 37 -14.87 6.53 -1.58
CA ILE A 37 -15.46 5.69 -0.53
C ILE A 37 -16.39 4.66 -1.17
N TYR A 38 -16.22 3.41 -0.77
CA TYR A 38 -17.08 2.29 -1.15
C TYR A 38 -17.71 1.69 0.11
N GLY A 39 -19.05 1.66 0.16
CA GLY A 39 -19.81 1.22 1.32
C GLY A 39 -20.17 2.35 2.29
N THR A 40 -20.70 1.97 3.44
CA THR A 40 -21.27 2.87 4.47
C THR A 40 -20.34 3.06 5.68
N GLU A 41 -19.18 2.44 5.64
CA GLU A 41 -18.19 2.52 6.71
C GLU A 41 -17.54 3.91 6.72
N LYS A 42 -17.08 4.34 7.89
CA LYS A 42 -16.67 5.74 8.08
C LYS A 42 -15.22 5.93 7.68
N TRP A 43 -15.01 6.93 6.85
CA TRP A 43 -13.70 7.43 6.46
C TRP A 43 -13.66 8.94 6.68
N TYR A 44 -12.73 9.42 7.49
CA TYR A 44 -12.63 10.84 7.82
C TYR A 44 -11.21 11.24 8.20
N VAL A 45 -10.99 12.54 8.33
CA VAL A 45 -9.71 13.10 8.79
C VAL A 45 -9.89 13.66 10.19
N GLU A 46 -9.04 13.23 11.12
CA GLU A 46 -9.00 13.71 12.51
C GLU A 46 -7.55 13.98 12.87
N ASP A 47 -7.23 15.20 13.32
CA ASP A 47 -5.86 15.62 13.70
C ASP A 47 -4.78 15.31 12.65
N GLY A 48 -5.15 15.42 11.37
CA GLY A 48 -4.27 15.14 10.23
C GLY A 48 -4.00 13.65 9.98
N LEU A 49 -4.73 12.76 10.65
CA LEU A 49 -4.75 11.32 10.43
C LEU A 49 -5.96 10.95 9.58
N LEU A 50 -5.78 9.97 8.69
CA LEU A 50 -6.90 9.32 8.03
C LEU A 50 -7.42 8.24 8.98
N VAL A 51 -8.71 8.27 9.28
CA VAL A 51 -9.36 7.34 10.21
C VAL A 51 -10.33 6.47 9.45
N SER A 52 -10.24 5.16 9.66
CA SER A 52 -11.26 4.20 9.27
C SER A 52 -11.95 3.67 10.52
N GLU A 53 -13.28 3.68 10.52
CA GLU A 53 -14.09 3.24 11.66
C GLU A 53 -15.37 2.55 11.19
N SER A 54 -15.80 1.54 11.94
CA SER A 54 -17.01 0.81 11.59
C SER A 54 -18.21 1.73 11.47
N GLY A 55 -18.93 1.56 10.37
CA GLY A 55 -20.17 2.24 10.03
C GLY A 55 -21.39 1.62 10.69
N PRO A 56 -22.58 2.17 10.39
CA PRO A 56 -23.85 1.70 10.94
C PRO A 56 -24.16 0.25 10.54
N ASP A 57 -23.78 -0.14 9.33
CA ASP A 57 -24.10 -1.45 8.76
C ASP A 57 -23.13 -2.55 9.21
N LYS A 58 -22.00 -2.16 9.81
CA LYS A 58 -20.93 -3.07 10.26
C LYS A 58 -20.47 -4.00 9.12
N GLY A 59 -20.49 -3.49 7.90
CA GLY A 59 -20.17 -4.23 6.70
C GLY A 59 -18.72 -4.03 6.28
N TYR A 60 -18.37 -4.58 5.12
CA TYR A 60 -17.12 -4.21 4.46
C TYR A 60 -17.19 -2.79 3.93
N GLY A 61 -16.09 -2.06 4.07
CA GLY A 61 -15.92 -0.76 3.45
C GLY A 61 -14.50 -0.60 2.90
N TYR A 62 -14.38 0.23 1.86
CA TYR A 62 -13.09 0.50 1.23
C TYR A 62 -12.92 1.99 0.97
N LEU A 63 -11.68 2.44 1.07
CA LEU A 63 -11.26 3.73 0.56
C LEU A 63 -10.22 3.49 -0.52
N GLY A 64 -10.62 3.63 -1.77
CA GLY A 64 -9.78 3.38 -2.94
C GLY A 64 -9.22 4.66 -3.54
N THR A 65 -8.04 4.61 -4.13
CA THR A 65 -7.50 5.71 -4.93
C THR A 65 -8.33 5.93 -6.20
N GLU A 66 -8.44 7.18 -6.65
CA GLU A 66 -9.00 7.49 -7.98
C GLU A 66 -8.11 7.00 -9.13
N GLU A 67 -6.80 6.94 -8.88
CA GLU A 67 -5.79 6.47 -9.84
C GLU A 67 -5.50 4.97 -9.69
N ASP A 68 -5.23 4.32 -10.82
CA ASP A 68 -4.65 2.99 -10.89
C ASP A 68 -3.12 3.04 -10.82
N PHE A 69 -2.52 2.00 -10.25
CA PHE A 69 -1.06 1.87 -10.14
C PHE A 69 -0.58 0.50 -10.61
N ASP A 70 0.48 0.50 -11.43
CA ASP A 70 1.08 -0.71 -12.00
C ASP A 70 2.23 -1.20 -11.10
N ASP A 71 3.48 -0.87 -11.44
CA ASP A 71 4.66 -1.12 -10.60
C ASP A 71 4.86 0.04 -9.61
N PHE A 72 4.89 -0.25 -8.31
CA PHE A 72 5.03 0.75 -7.26
C PHE A 72 5.61 0.19 -5.96
N GLU A 73 6.19 1.09 -5.18
CA GLU A 73 6.45 0.92 -3.76
C GLU A 73 5.53 1.86 -2.98
N ILE A 74 4.75 1.34 -2.04
CA ILE A 74 3.98 2.13 -1.09
C ILE A 74 4.55 1.95 0.32
N THR A 75 4.68 3.05 1.05
CA THR A 75 4.96 3.06 2.48
C THR A 75 3.81 3.76 3.18
N LEU A 76 3.36 3.23 4.32
CA LEU A 76 2.36 3.85 5.18
C LEU A 76 2.60 3.50 6.64
N GLU A 77 1.97 4.24 7.54
CA GLU A 77 1.92 3.91 8.95
C GLU A 77 0.46 3.68 9.37
N PHE A 78 0.23 2.64 10.15
CA PHE A 78 -1.08 2.32 10.70
C PHE A 78 -1.03 2.11 12.22
N LYS A 79 -2.14 2.36 12.90
CA LYS A 79 -2.34 2.06 14.33
C LYS A 79 -3.73 1.48 14.53
N GLN A 80 -3.81 0.27 15.09
CA GLN A 80 -5.06 -0.42 15.39
C GLN A 80 -5.51 -0.06 16.81
N GLU A 81 -6.77 0.34 17.00
CA GLU A 81 -7.31 0.67 18.34
C GLU A 81 -8.36 -0.33 18.82
N ALA A 82 -9.26 -0.79 17.93
CA ALA A 82 -10.30 -1.77 18.25
C ALA A 82 -10.44 -2.77 17.11
N ASN A 83 -10.39 -4.08 17.40
CA ASN A 83 -10.38 -5.27 16.51
C ASN A 83 -9.45 -5.23 15.28
N GLY A 84 -8.95 -4.07 14.84
CA GLY A 84 -7.80 -3.85 13.97
C GLY A 84 -7.83 -4.45 12.57
N ASN A 85 -8.83 -5.25 12.20
CA ASN A 85 -8.85 -6.00 10.96
C ASN A 85 -9.15 -5.10 9.76
N SER A 86 -8.19 -5.06 8.85
CA SER A 86 -8.10 -4.19 7.70
C SER A 86 -7.08 -4.79 6.71
N GLY A 87 -6.73 -4.03 5.69
CA GLY A 87 -5.76 -4.45 4.70
C GLY A 87 -5.47 -3.33 3.72
N VAL A 88 -4.36 -3.49 3.03
CA VAL A 88 -3.93 -2.61 1.94
C VAL A 88 -4.05 -3.40 0.65
N PHE A 89 -5.10 -3.12 -0.12
CA PHE A 89 -5.29 -3.70 -1.43
C PHE A 89 -4.34 -3.11 -2.46
N ILE A 90 -3.87 -3.96 -3.38
CA ILE A 90 -3.00 -3.62 -4.49
C ILE A 90 -3.65 -4.06 -5.80
N ARG A 91 -3.53 -3.25 -6.86
CA ARG A 91 -4.03 -3.55 -8.21
C ARG A 91 -5.49 -4.04 -8.21
N SER A 92 -6.32 -3.40 -7.38
CA SER A 92 -7.66 -3.90 -7.05
C SER A 92 -8.76 -2.94 -7.48
N THR A 93 -9.94 -3.49 -7.76
CA THR A 93 -11.14 -2.74 -8.16
C THR A 93 -12.29 -3.04 -7.20
N VAL A 94 -13.29 -2.16 -7.15
CA VAL A 94 -14.49 -2.35 -6.32
C VAL A 94 -15.74 -2.09 -7.14
N ASP A 95 -16.69 -3.02 -7.06
CA ASP A 95 -18.06 -2.86 -7.57
C ASP A 95 -19.04 -2.88 -6.39
N GLY A 96 -19.65 -1.73 -6.10
CA GLY A 96 -20.42 -1.51 -4.87
C GLY A 96 -19.54 -1.66 -3.63
N THR A 97 -19.63 -2.81 -2.96
CA THR A 97 -18.77 -3.21 -1.82
C THR A 97 -18.06 -4.54 -2.06
N LYS A 98 -18.09 -5.05 -3.29
CA LYS A 98 -17.36 -6.27 -3.66
C LYS A 98 -16.03 -5.88 -4.28
N VAL A 99 -14.94 -6.16 -3.57
CA VAL A 99 -13.58 -5.95 -4.07
C VAL A 99 -13.14 -7.13 -4.95
N SER A 100 -12.34 -6.83 -5.97
CA SER A 100 -11.60 -7.83 -6.76
C SER A 100 -10.13 -7.47 -6.75
N GLY A 101 -9.31 -8.37 -6.20
CA GLY A 101 -7.86 -8.23 -6.18
C GLY A 101 -7.24 -8.73 -4.86
N TRP A 102 -6.08 -8.18 -4.51
CA TRP A 102 -5.17 -8.73 -3.51
C TRP A 102 -4.91 -7.73 -2.41
N GLN A 103 -4.95 -8.17 -1.16
CA GLN A 103 -4.63 -7.35 0.00
C GLN A 103 -3.37 -7.85 0.70
N VAL A 104 -2.56 -6.91 1.18
CA VAL A 104 -1.59 -7.16 2.24
C VAL A 104 -2.29 -6.90 3.58
N GLU A 105 -2.31 -7.91 4.44
CA GLU A 105 -3.15 -7.91 5.64
C GLU A 105 -2.70 -6.89 6.69
N VAL A 106 -3.66 -6.21 7.33
CA VAL A 106 -3.48 -5.48 8.60
C VAL A 106 -4.47 -6.08 9.59
N ALA A 107 -4.01 -6.99 10.45
CA ALA A 107 -4.88 -7.77 11.32
C ALA A 107 -4.36 -7.79 12.76
N PRO A 108 -5.19 -8.19 13.74
CA PRO A 108 -4.74 -8.40 15.12
C PRO A 108 -3.58 -9.41 15.24
N PRO A 109 -2.91 -9.45 16.40
CA PRO A 109 -1.92 -10.48 16.70
C PRO A 109 -2.43 -11.89 16.43
N GLY A 110 -1.58 -12.75 15.89
CA GLY A 110 -1.90 -14.13 15.50
C GLY A 110 -2.76 -14.25 14.23
N SER A 111 -3.02 -13.15 13.52
CA SER A 111 -3.89 -13.12 12.33
C SER A 111 -3.14 -12.71 11.05
N ASN A 112 -1.83 -12.98 10.97
CA ASN A 112 -1.03 -12.95 9.73
C ASN A 112 -0.88 -11.56 9.07
N THR A 113 -0.70 -10.49 9.86
CA THR A 113 -0.37 -9.15 9.32
C THR A 113 0.81 -9.23 8.35
N GLY A 114 0.68 -8.60 7.19
CA GLY A 114 1.68 -8.61 6.13
C GLY A 114 1.60 -9.81 5.17
N GLY A 115 0.75 -10.80 5.43
CA GLY A 115 0.43 -11.85 4.46
C GLY A 115 -0.38 -11.33 3.28
N ILE A 116 -0.54 -12.15 2.23
CA ILE A 116 -1.29 -11.79 1.02
C ILE A 116 -2.54 -12.66 0.89
N TYR A 117 -3.69 -12.01 0.77
CA TYR A 117 -5.00 -12.63 0.61
C TYR A 117 -5.71 -12.10 -0.64
N GLU A 118 -6.38 -12.99 -1.38
CA GLU A 118 -7.20 -12.64 -2.54
C GLU A 118 -8.69 -12.74 -2.21
N SER A 119 -9.32 -11.57 -2.07
CA SER A 119 -10.73 -11.44 -1.70
C SER A 119 -11.66 -11.86 -2.84
N TYR A 120 -12.67 -12.66 -2.50
CA TYR A 120 -13.61 -13.27 -3.44
C TYR A 120 -12.95 -14.12 -4.56
N GLY A 121 -11.69 -14.52 -4.35
CA GLY A 121 -10.91 -15.37 -5.24
C GLY A 121 -10.38 -16.60 -4.51
N ARG A 122 -9.06 -16.78 -4.53
CA ARG A 122 -8.34 -17.96 -4.01
C ARG A 122 -8.18 -17.95 -2.47
N GLY A 123 -8.44 -16.85 -1.79
CA GLY A 123 -8.19 -16.72 -0.35
C GLY A 123 -6.72 -16.49 -0.03
N TRP A 124 -6.19 -17.11 1.03
CA TRP A 124 -4.79 -16.95 1.43
C TRP A 124 -3.84 -17.45 0.33
N LEU A 125 -3.03 -16.56 -0.22
CA LEU A 125 -2.01 -16.89 -1.21
C LEU A 125 -0.68 -17.22 -0.53
N ILE A 126 -0.32 -16.44 0.47
CA ILE A 126 0.85 -16.66 1.32
C ILE A 126 0.63 -16.03 2.69
N GLN A 127 1.00 -16.75 3.74
CA GLN A 127 1.03 -16.25 5.12
C GLN A 127 2.49 -16.04 5.54
N PRO A 128 2.79 -15.04 6.39
CA PRO A 128 4.11 -14.93 6.98
C PRO A 128 4.40 -16.12 7.90
N GLU A 129 5.67 -16.42 8.13
CA GLU A 129 6.05 -17.37 9.17
C GLU A 129 5.52 -16.92 10.53
N PRO A 130 4.98 -17.82 11.39
CA PRO A 130 4.33 -17.44 12.64
C PRO A 130 5.19 -16.57 13.56
N GLU A 131 6.50 -16.79 13.58
CA GLU A 131 7.43 -16.03 14.43
C GLU A 131 7.47 -14.55 14.04
N LYS A 132 7.18 -14.21 12.78
CA LYS A 132 7.18 -12.81 12.31
C LYS A 132 6.01 -11.99 12.87
N ASP A 133 5.01 -12.63 13.49
CA ASP A 133 3.91 -11.91 14.16
C ASP A 133 4.44 -10.96 15.25
N GLU A 134 5.61 -11.25 15.84
CA GLU A 134 6.30 -10.37 16.80
C GLU A 134 6.68 -8.99 16.25
N ALA A 135 6.73 -8.84 14.91
CA ALA A 135 6.99 -7.56 14.28
C ALA A 135 5.82 -6.58 14.46
N LEU A 136 4.60 -7.06 14.74
CA LEU A 136 3.42 -6.24 14.96
C LEU A 136 3.43 -5.63 16.37
N LYS A 137 3.30 -4.31 16.43
CA LYS A 137 3.14 -3.56 17.69
C LYS A 137 1.68 -3.14 17.83
N PHE A 138 0.82 -4.05 18.29
CA PHE A 138 -0.61 -3.77 18.42
C PHE A 138 -0.87 -2.59 19.38
N GLY A 139 -1.80 -1.69 19.02
CA GLY A 139 -2.04 -0.45 19.77
C GLY A 139 -1.04 0.68 19.51
N GLU A 140 0.07 0.40 18.83
CA GLU A 140 1.10 1.38 18.48
C GLU A 140 1.16 1.65 16.97
N TRP A 141 1.96 2.65 16.59
CA TRP A 141 2.23 2.93 15.19
C TRP A 141 3.15 1.88 14.59
N ASN A 142 2.71 1.28 13.49
CA ASN A 142 3.44 0.31 12.71
C ASN A 142 3.71 0.86 11.32
N LYS A 143 4.94 0.69 10.83
CA LYS A 143 5.32 1.08 9.47
C LYS A 143 5.22 -0.13 8.54
N MET A 144 4.36 -0.03 7.54
CA MET A 144 4.25 -1.02 6.47
C MET A 144 4.91 -0.48 5.20
N ARG A 145 5.62 -1.37 4.49
CA ARG A 145 6.11 -1.12 3.13
C ARG A 145 5.74 -2.29 2.24
N ILE A 146 5.17 -1.99 1.07
CA ILE A 146 4.78 -2.98 0.08
C ILE A 146 5.45 -2.60 -1.23
N VAL A 147 6.15 -3.56 -1.83
CA VAL A 147 6.78 -3.41 -3.15
C VAL A 147 6.04 -4.33 -4.10
N VAL A 148 5.44 -3.76 -5.14
CA VAL A 148 4.75 -4.46 -6.22
C VAL A 148 5.52 -4.18 -7.51
N LYS A 149 6.12 -5.21 -8.10
CA LYS A 149 6.95 -5.08 -9.30
C LYS A 149 6.79 -6.30 -10.21
N GLY A 150 6.23 -6.10 -11.40
CA GLY A 150 5.78 -7.18 -12.26
C GLY A 150 4.87 -8.11 -11.48
N ASP A 151 5.20 -9.39 -11.46
CA ASP A 151 4.45 -10.44 -10.76
C ASP A 151 4.74 -10.50 -9.25
N ASN A 152 5.78 -9.78 -8.79
CA ASN A 152 6.30 -9.94 -7.45
C ASN A 152 5.75 -8.92 -6.46
N VAL A 153 5.32 -9.40 -5.30
CA VAL A 153 4.89 -8.61 -4.14
C VAL A 153 5.77 -8.95 -2.96
N THR A 154 6.37 -7.93 -2.35
CA THR A 154 7.12 -8.07 -1.10
C THR A 154 6.56 -7.12 -0.06
N SER A 155 6.18 -7.65 1.10
CA SER A 155 5.67 -6.86 2.22
C SER A 155 6.66 -6.82 3.37
N TYR A 156 6.69 -5.69 4.06
CA TYR A 156 7.53 -5.45 5.23
C TYR A 156 6.71 -4.80 6.33
N LEU A 157 6.93 -5.22 7.57
CA LEU A 157 6.37 -4.63 8.77
C LEU A 157 7.51 -4.24 9.71
N ASN A 158 7.58 -2.96 10.06
CA ASN A 158 8.60 -2.42 10.97
C ASN A 158 10.06 -2.79 10.59
N GLY A 159 10.32 -2.98 9.29
CA GLY A 159 11.63 -3.35 8.75
C GLY A 159 11.84 -4.86 8.58
N VAL A 160 10.97 -5.70 9.13
CA VAL A 160 10.98 -7.16 8.94
C VAL A 160 10.29 -7.50 7.63
N GLU A 161 10.90 -8.30 6.77
CA GLU A 161 10.25 -8.84 5.58
C GLU A 161 9.22 -9.90 5.99
N MET A 162 7.96 -9.66 5.68
CA MET A 162 6.86 -10.55 6.06
C MET A 162 6.73 -11.68 5.05
N VAL A 163 6.47 -11.33 3.78
CA VAL A 163 6.44 -12.28 2.66
C VAL A 163 7.12 -11.69 1.41
N ASN A 164 7.61 -12.59 0.55
CA ASN A 164 8.06 -12.28 -0.80
C ASN A 164 7.45 -13.33 -1.74
N PHE A 165 6.58 -12.89 -2.64
CA PHE A 165 5.66 -13.78 -3.36
C PHE A 165 5.51 -13.34 -4.82
N SER A 166 5.66 -14.28 -5.74
CA SER A 166 5.49 -14.05 -7.17
C SER A 166 4.24 -14.76 -7.67
N ASP A 167 3.34 -14.00 -8.31
CA ASP A 167 2.07 -14.50 -8.83
C ASP A 167 1.70 -13.78 -10.13
N PRO A 168 1.64 -14.50 -11.27
CA PRO A 168 1.33 -13.89 -12.57
C PRO A 168 -0.03 -13.19 -12.62
N LYS A 169 -1.04 -13.64 -11.84
CA LYS A 169 -2.34 -12.96 -11.83
C LYS A 169 -2.25 -11.59 -11.16
N ILE A 170 -1.43 -11.47 -10.11
CA ILE A 170 -1.12 -10.15 -9.54
C ILE A 170 -0.41 -9.29 -10.59
N GLY A 171 0.53 -9.88 -11.33
CA GLY A 171 1.23 -9.27 -12.48
C GLY A 171 0.31 -8.63 -13.52
N GLU A 172 -0.77 -9.34 -13.86
CA GLU A 172 -1.78 -8.89 -14.82
C GLU A 172 -2.81 -7.91 -14.24
N GLY A 173 -2.86 -7.77 -12.92
CA GLY A 173 -3.81 -6.93 -12.21
C GLY A 173 -3.80 -5.46 -12.64
N LYS A 174 -4.99 -4.88 -12.77
CA LYS A 174 -5.20 -3.45 -13.04
C LYS A 174 -6.21 -2.89 -12.05
N GLY A 175 -5.80 -1.85 -11.33
CA GLY A 175 -6.63 -1.21 -10.34
C GLY A 175 -5.82 -0.30 -9.41
N GLY A 176 -6.53 0.29 -8.47
CA GLY A 176 -5.97 1.20 -7.49
C GLY A 176 -5.39 0.50 -6.26
N ILE A 177 -5.06 1.34 -5.29
CA ILE A 177 -4.71 0.94 -3.93
C ILE A 177 -5.92 1.25 -3.05
N LEU A 178 -6.29 0.32 -2.17
CA LEU A 178 -7.40 0.54 -1.24
C LEU A 178 -7.01 0.25 0.19
N LEU A 179 -7.62 1.00 1.11
CA LEU A 179 -7.65 0.65 2.53
C LEU A 179 -8.97 -0.03 2.83
N GLN A 180 -8.96 -1.08 3.65
CA GLN A 180 -10.15 -1.81 4.03
C GLN A 180 -10.62 -1.42 5.43
N ILE A 181 -11.90 -1.57 5.69
CA ILE A 181 -12.41 -1.92 7.00
C ILE A 181 -13.27 -3.17 6.89
N HIS A 182 -12.97 -4.16 7.74
CA HIS A 182 -13.63 -5.46 7.71
C HIS A 182 -15.06 -5.36 8.28
N ASP A 183 -15.92 -6.33 7.94
CA ASP A 183 -17.24 -6.46 8.56
C ASP A 183 -17.16 -6.90 10.04
N GLY A 184 -18.30 -6.89 10.73
CA GLY A 184 -18.44 -7.35 12.12
C GLY A 184 -18.52 -6.22 13.14
N GLY A 185 -18.09 -5.01 12.77
CA GLY A 185 -18.20 -3.82 13.60
C GLY A 185 -17.13 -3.72 14.69
N GLY A 186 -17.05 -2.55 15.34
CA GLY A 186 -16.08 -2.29 16.41
C GLY A 186 -14.63 -2.22 15.91
N ILE A 187 -14.42 -1.88 14.64
CA ILE A 187 -13.11 -1.68 14.06
C ILE A 187 -12.76 -0.19 14.04
N LYS A 188 -11.55 0.16 14.47
CA LYS A 188 -10.97 1.49 14.29
C LYS A 188 -9.48 1.41 13.99
N VAL A 189 -9.05 2.00 12.88
CA VAL A 189 -7.64 2.07 12.45
C VAL A 189 -7.30 3.50 12.02
N TYR A 190 -6.14 3.98 12.45
CA TYR A 190 -5.59 5.26 12.02
C TYR A 190 -4.48 5.02 11.01
N TRP A 191 -4.39 5.91 10.03
CA TRP A 191 -3.43 5.86 8.94
C TRP A 191 -2.74 7.21 8.78
N ARG A 192 -1.45 7.17 8.47
CA ARG A 192 -0.69 8.36 8.10
C ARG A 192 0.49 8.00 7.22
N ASN A 193 1.16 9.03 6.70
CA ASN A 193 2.39 8.89 5.92
C ASN A 193 2.24 7.94 4.71
N ILE A 194 1.07 7.93 4.07
CA ILE A 194 0.79 7.12 2.88
C ILE A 194 1.50 7.73 1.67
N VAL A 195 2.63 7.14 1.29
CA VAL A 195 3.54 7.63 0.26
C VAL A 195 3.80 6.54 -0.76
N LEU A 196 3.53 6.85 -2.02
CA LEU A 196 3.78 5.99 -3.16
C LEU A 196 5.00 6.48 -3.95
N LYS A 197 5.77 5.53 -4.47
CA LYS A 197 6.83 5.73 -5.45
C LYS A 197 6.54 4.75 -6.59
N LYS A 198 6.23 5.26 -7.79
CA LYS A 198 6.14 4.42 -9.01
C LYS A 198 7.50 3.73 -9.21
N LEU A 199 7.55 2.55 -9.83
CA LEU A 199 8.80 1.81 -10.11
C LEU A 199 9.08 1.69 -11.60
#